data_AF-A0A4Y7ZJH9-F1
#
_entry.id   AF-A0A4Y7ZJH9-F1
#
_cell.length_a   1.000
_cell.length_b   1.000
_cell.length_c   1.000
_cell.angle_alpha   90.00
_cell.angle_beta   90.00
_cell.angle_gamma   90.00
#
_symmetry.space_group_name_H-M   'P 1'
#
loop_
_entity.id
_entity.type
_entity.pdbx_description
1 polymer ?
#
loop_
_entity_poly.entity_id
_entity_poly.type
_entity_poly.pdbx_seq_one_letter_code
_entity_poly.pdbx_strand_id
1 'polypeptide(L)'
;MSSALQQQQDIILQNLDTTHYIDINAPETEEKQAAKYKIGQACNKAREILCSDEAFLEWVWSSVIHECPTDIEEVTPNTLISWRMLPKFGTLAQCEIVGFTHISKLLLEKNAAMKAEILDIIANNEAEVAKKLIKAVLKPVIDFTPIVANKKDLAKTVEKANKLSKESLVALVKAMHNQMAK
;
A
#
# COMPACT_ATOMS: atom_id res chain seq x y z
N MET A 1 -12.88 4.27 -28.73
CA MET A 1 -11.67 4.34 -27.88
C MET A 1 -10.44 4.52 -28.80
N SER A 2 -9.41 5.27 -28.41
CA SER A 2 -8.18 5.35 -29.23
C SER A 2 -7.41 4.02 -29.17
N SER A 3 -6.67 3.68 -30.24
CA SER A 3 -5.89 2.43 -30.29
C SER A 3 -4.85 2.33 -29.17
N ALA A 4 -4.26 3.47 -28.78
CA ALA A 4 -3.30 3.54 -27.68
C ALA A 4 -3.94 3.27 -26.31
N LEU A 5 -5.18 3.73 -26.09
CA LEU A 5 -5.92 3.50 -24.85
C LEU A 5 -6.42 2.04 -24.77
N GLN A 6 -6.88 1.47 -25.88
CA GLN A 6 -7.21 0.06 -25.98
C GLN A 6 -6.00 -0.83 -25.64
N GLN A 7 -4.82 -0.49 -26.16
CA GLN A 7 -3.61 -1.23 -25.82
C GLN A 7 -3.32 -1.22 -24.31
N GLN A 8 -3.59 -0.10 -23.61
CA GLN A 8 -3.40 -0.07 -22.16
C GLN A 8 -4.45 -0.94 -21.45
N GLN A 9 -5.70 -0.94 -21.92
CA GLN A 9 -6.76 -1.81 -21.41
C GLN A 9 -6.34 -3.29 -21.50
N ASP A 10 -5.90 -3.73 -22.68
CA ASP A 10 -5.53 -5.13 -22.93
C ASP A 10 -4.36 -5.56 -22.04
N ILE A 11 -3.34 -4.70 -21.87
CA ILE A 11 -2.22 -4.95 -20.95
C ILE A 11 -2.73 -5.12 -19.51
N ILE A 12 -3.66 -4.27 -19.06
CA ILE A 12 -4.18 -4.34 -17.71
C ILE A 12 -4.94 -5.65 -17.51
N LEU A 13 -5.91 -5.96 -18.38
CA LEU A 13 -6.74 -7.16 -18.27
C LEU A 13 -5.89 -8.45 -18.32
N GLN A 14 -4.90 -8.52 -19.21
CA GLN A 14 -4.00 -9.68 -19.29
C GLN A 14 -3.20 -9.90 -17.99
N ASN A 15 -2.72 -8.82 -17.35
CA ASN A 15 -1.92 -8.93 -16.14
C ASN A 15 -2.80 -9.11 -14.88
N LEU A 16 -4.07 -8.68 -14.92
CA LEU A 16 -5.00 -8.87 -13.81
C LEU A 16 -5.24 -10.35 -13.52
N ASP A 17 -5.34 -11.17 -14.57
CA ASP A 17 -5.44 -12.62 -14.48
C ASP A 17 -4.26 -13.23 -13.69
N THR A 18 -3.02 -12.84 -14.04
CA THR A 18 -1.80 -13.28 -13.33
C THR A 18 -1.81 -12.88 -11.85
N THR A 19 -2.32 -11.69 -11.51
CA THR A 19 -2.30 -11.19 -10.13
C THR A 19 -3.26 -11.91 -9.19
N HIS A 20 -4.31 -12.57 -9.71
CA HIS A 20 -5.41 -13.13 -8.90
C HIS A 20 -5.63 -14.64 -9.12
N TYR A 21 -4.80 -15.32 -9.91
CA TYR A 21 -4.88 -16.76 -10.07
C TYR A 21 -4.59 -17.49 -8.73
N ILE A 22 -5.55 -18.31 -8.27
CA ILE A 22 -5.57 -19.03 -6.97
C ILE A 22 -5.64 -20.57 -7.16
N ASP A 23 -5.13 -21.11 -8.26
CA ASP A 23 -5.02 -22.57 -8.44
C ASP A 23 -3.64 -23.09 -8.01
N ILE A 24 -3.45 -24.42 -8.00
CA ILE A 24 -2.18 -25.11 -7.71
C ILE A 24 -1.01 -24.68 -8.63
N ASN A 25 -1.33 -24.01 -9.75
CA ASN A 25 -0.40 -23.38 -10.68
C ASN A 25 -0.37 -21.84 -10.53
N ALA A 26 -0.68 -21.33 -9.34
CA ALA A 26 -0.63 -19.90 -9.04
C ALA A 26 0.73 -19.30 -9.40
N PRO A 27 0.76 -18.15 -10.10
CA PRO A 27 2.00 -17.45 -10.42
C PRO A 27 2.81 -17.17 -9.16
N GLU A 28 4.14 -17.21 -9.31
CA GLU A 28 5.04 -16.93 -8.21
C GLU A 28 4.87 -15.48 -7.72
N THR A 29 5.34 -15.20 -6.50
CA THR A 29 5.22 -13.86 -5.91
C THR A 29 5.87 -12.80 -6.79
N GLU A 30 7.00 -13.12 -7.40
CA GLU A 30 7.74 -12.24 -8.32
C GLU A 30 6.92 -11.94 -9.58
N GLU A 31 6.28 -12.95 -10.17
CA GLU A 31 5.42 -12.79 -11.34
C GLU A 31 4.20 -11.91 -11.03
N LYS A 32 3.59 -12.10 -9.85
CA LYS A 32 2.50 -11.25 -9.37
C LYS A 32 2.96 -9.81 -9.15
N GLN A 33 4.17 -9.58 -8.64
CA GLN A 33 4.73 -8.24 -8.43
C GLN A 33 5.05 -7.55 -9.77
N ALA A 34 5.66 -8.27 -10.71
CA ALA A 34 5.92 -7.78 -12.06
C ALA A 34 4.62 -7.40 -12.79
N ALA A 35 3.58 -8.23 -12.69
CA ALA A 35 2.26 -7.96 -13.27
C ALA A 35 1.64 -6.69 -12.67
N LYS A 36 1.65 -6.53 -11.34
CA LYS A 36 1.18 -5.30 -10.66
C LYS A 36 1.90 -4.05 -11.15
N TYR A 37 3.22 -4.14 -11.32
CA TYR A 37 4.01 -3.01 -11.80
C TYR A 37 3.70 -2.65 -13.26
N LYS A 38 3.54 -3.66 -14.15
CA LYS A 38 3.11 -3.47 -15.54
C LYS A 38 1.73 -2.82 -15.63
N ILE A 39 0.78 -3.26 -14.80
CA ILE A 39 -0.53 -2.62 -14.68
C ILE A 39 -0.37 -1.15 -14.28
N GLY A 40 0.47 -0.86 -13.30
CA GLY A 40 0.78 0.51 -12.89
C GLY A 40 1.30 1.40 -14.02
N GLN A 41 2.18 0.87 -14.88
CA GLN A 41 2.68 1.58 -16.06
C GLN A 41 1.58 1.84 -17.08
N ALA A 42 0.74 0.85 -17.36
CA ALA A 42 -0.38 0.98 -18.27
C ALA A 42 -1.43 1.99 -17.75
N CYS A 43 -1.73 1.98 -16.46
CA CYS A 43 -2.61 2.95 -15.83
C CYS A 43 -2.05 4.39 -15.92
N ASN A 44 -0.74 4.59 -15.78
CA ASN A 44 -0.15 5.93 -15.97
C ASN A 44 -0.28 6.41 -17.41
N LYS A 45 0.03 5.56 -18.38
CA LYS A 45 -0.13 5.89 -19.81
C LYS A 45 -1.58 6.20 -20.16
N ALA A 46 -2.53 5.40 -19.66
CA ALA A 46 -3.96 5.66 -19.85
C ALA A 46 -4.37 7.02 -19.25
N ARG A 47 -3.88 7.34 -18.06
CA ARG A 47 -4.13 8.64 -17.41
C ARG A 47 -3.52 9.83 -18.17
N GLU A 48 -2.35 9.64 -18.78
CA GLU A 48 -1.71 10.64 -19.65
C GLU A 48 -2.53 10.88 -20.92
N ILE A 49 -3.04 9.80 -21.55
CA ILE A 49 -3.90 9.90 -22.75
C ILE A 49 -5.23 10.61 -22.42
N LEU A 50 -5.82 10.29 -21.27
CA LEU A 50 -7.13 10.81 -20.87
C LEU A 50 -7.07 12.23 -20.27
N CYS A 51 -5.88 12.72 -19.91
CA CYS A 51 -5.62 14.06 -19.38
C CYS A 51 -6.41 14.49 -18.12
N SER A 52 -7.37 13.70 -17.61
CA SER A 52 -8.12 13.96 -16.37
C SER A 52 -8.15 12.73 -15.45
N ASP A 53 -8.10 12.95 -14.12
CA ASP A 53 -8.27 11.88 -13.14
C ASP A 53 -9.71 11.37 -13.13
N GLU A 54 -10.69 12.26 -13.32
CA GLU A 54 -12.11 11.89 -13.43
C GLU A 54 -12.35 11.00 -14.65
N ALA A 55 -11.83 11.41 -15.82
CA ALA A 55 -11.94 10.63 -17.05
C ALA A 55 -11.21 9.28 -16.94
N PHE A 56 -10.05 9.25 -16.26
CA PHE A 56 -9.35 8.01 -15.97
C PHE A 56 -10.15 7.08 -15.05
N LEU A 57 -10.77 7.61 -13.99
CA LEU A 57 -11.60 6.80 -13.09
C LEU A 57 -12.82 6.23 -13.79
N GLU A 58 -13.51 7.04 -14.59
CA GLU A 58 -14.66 6.59 -15.40
C GLU A 58 -14.27 5.49 -16.39
N TRP A 59 -13.11 5.65 -17.05
CA TRP A 59 -12.57 4.63 -17.94
C TRP A 59 -12.19 3.33 -17.20
N VAL A 60 -11.54 3.43 -16.04
CA VAL A 60 -11.22 2.25 -15.21
C VAL A 60 -12.48 1.47 -14.86
N TRP A 61 -13.53 2.17 -14.44
CA TRP A 61 -14.82 1.52 -14.12
C TRP A 61 -15.44 0.84 -15.33
N SER A 62 -15.60 1.56 -16.43
CA SER A 62 -16.35 1.10 -17.60
C SER A 62 -15.60 0.09 -18.48
N SER A 63 -14.27 0.18 -18.52
CA SER A 63 -13.46 -0.54 -19.52
C SER A 63 -12.49 -1.56 -18.91
N VAL A 64 -12.18 -1.47 -17.62
CA VAL A 64 -11.30 -2.43 -16.94
C VAL A 64 -12.08 -3.28 -15.95
N ILE A 65 -12.79 -2.64 -15.02
CA ILE A 65 -13.50 -3.37 -13.95
C ILE A 65 -14.70 -4.12 -14.53
N HIS A 66 -15.48 -3.49 -15.40
CA HIS A 66 -16.63 -4.13 -16.04
C HIS A 66 -16.23 -5.33 -16.93
N GLU A 67 -15.08 -5.24 -17.59
CA GLU A 67 -14.53 -6.27 -18.48
C GLU A 67 -13.67 -7.31 -17.73
N CYS A 68 -13.47 -7.13 -16.42
CA CYS A 68 -12.69 -8.04 -15.60
C CYS A 68 -13.49 -9.35 -15.43
N PRO A 69 -12.88 -10.53 -15.69
CA PRO A 69 -13.54 -11.80 -15.43
C PRO A 69 -13.97 -11.86 -13.97
N THR A 70 -15.26 -12.06 -13.75
CA THR A 70 -15.99 -11.83 -12.48
C THR A 70 -15.60 -12.76 -11.31
N ASP A 71 -14.60 -13.63 -11.49
CA ASP A 71 -14.11 -14.57 -10.46
C ASP A 71 -12.84 -14.07 -9.73
N ILE A 72 -12.41 -12.84 -10.02
CA ILE A 72 -11.32 -12.17 -9.32
C ILE A 72 -11.89 -11.44 -8.10
N GLU A 73 -11.39 -11.73 -6.88
CA GLU A 73 -11.86 -11.23 -5.56
C GLU A 73 -11.66 -9.70 -5.35
N GLU A 74 -12.11 -8.89 -6.30
CA GLU A 74 -12.27 -7.44 -6.27
C GLU A 74 -10.99 -6.60 -6.48
N VAL A 75 -10.58 -6.48 -7.74
CA VAL A 75 -9.77 -5.35 -8.23
C VAL A 75 -10.61 -4.08 -8.16
N THR A 76 -10.45 -3.31 -7.09
CA THR A 76 -11.12 -2.00 -6.96
C THR A 76 -10.40 -0.91 -7.76
N PRO A 77 -11.07 0.21 -8.11
CA PRO A 77 -10.38 1.36 -8.70
C PRO A 77 -9.24 1.86 -7.79
N ASN A 78 -9.43 1.80 -6.47
CA ASN A 78 -8.40 2.19 -5.50
C ASN A 78 -7.14 1.33 -5.61
N THR A 79 -7.29 0.03 -5.90
CA THR A 79 -6.16 -0.87 -6.17
C THR A 79 -5.38 -0.40 -7.41
N LEU A 80 -6.08 -0.14 -8.52
CA LEU A 80 -5.46 0.32 -9.77
C LEU A 80 -4.83 1.72 -9.64
N ILE A 81 -5.48 2.63 -8.92
CA ILE A 81 -4.92 3.95 -8.57
C ILE A 81 -3.66 3.79 -7.73
N SER A 82 -3.64 2.88 -6.77
CA SER A 82 -2.45 2.60 -5.95
C SER A 82 -1.33 2.04 -6.81
N TRP A 83 -1.60 1.08 -7.70
CA TRP A 83 -0.60 0.50 -8.60
C TRP A 83 -0.07 1.51 -9.62
N ARG A 84 -0.91 2.44 -10.09
CA ARG A 84 -0.49 3.58 -10.93
C ARG A 84 0.63 4.41 -10.28
N MET A 85 0.70 4.42 -8.95
CA MET A 85 1.74 5.16 -8.22
C MET A 85 3.09 4.44 -8.18
N LEU A 86 3.16 3.13 -8.43
CA LEU A 86 4.40 2.34 -8.39
C LEU A 86 5.49 2.90 -9.31
N PRO A 87 5.25 3.04 -10.64
CA PRO A 87 6.26 3.61 -11.54
C PRO A 87 6.54 5.11 -11.30
N LYS A 88 5.73 5.83 -10.50
CA LYS A 88 6.04 7.21 -10.08
C LYS A 88 7.03 7.25 -8.92
N PHE A 89 7.16 6.15 -8.18
CA PHE A 89 8.14 6.01 -7.11
C PHE A 89 9.52 5.66 -7.66
N GLY A 90 9.59 4.64 -8.52
CA GLY A 90 10.85 4.12 -9.03
C GLY A 90 10.67 2.84 -9.86
N THR A 91 11.75 2.08 -10.02
CA THR A 91 11.76 0.81 -10.76
C THR A 91 11.04 -0.30 -10.00
N LEU A 92 10.75 -1.42 -10.68
CA LEU A 92 10.20 -2.63 -10.06
C LEU A 92 11.04 -3.08 -8.84
N ALA A 93 12.35 -3.20 -9.01
CA ALA A 93 13.27 -3.61 -7.94
C ALA A 93 13.22 -2.66 -6.73
N GLN A 94 13.15 -1.35 -6.96
CA GLN A 94 12.99 -0.36 -5.88
C GLN A 94 11.64 -0.54 -5.17
N CYS A 95 10.58 -0.82 -5.92
CA CYS A 95 9.25 -1.07 -5.35
C CYS A 95 9.21 -2.36 -4.52
N GLU A 96 9.92 -3.41 -4.93
CA GLU A 96 10.03 -4.69 -4.22
C GLU A 96 10.82 -4.55 -2.91
N ILE A 97 11.90 -3.76 -2.92
CA ILE A 97 12.69 -3.47 -1.71
C ILE A 97 11.86 -2.74 -0.65
N VAL A 98 10.98 -1.82 -1.07
CA VAL A 98 10.14 -1.02 -0.17
C VAL A 98 8.86 -1.75 0.26
N GLY A 99 8.30 -2.56 -0.64
CA GLY A 99 6.98 -3.15 -0.50
C GLY A 99 5.88 -2.26 -1.11
N PHE A 100 5.11 -2.85 -2.02
CA PHE A 100 4.15 -2.13 -2.88
C PHE A 100 3.05 -1.39 -2.08
N THR A 101 2.68 -1.91 -0.90
CA THR A 101 1.63 -1.33 -0.05
C THR A 101 2.01 0.01 0.57
N HIS A 102 3.31 0.32 0.65
CA HIS A 102 3.81 1.56 1.27
C HIS A 102 3.97 2.70 0.26
N ILE A 103 4.04 2.39 -1.04
CA ILE A 103 4.46 3.35 -2.08
C ILE A 103 3.51 4.52 -2.24
N SER A 104 2.20 4.27 -2.30
CA SER A 104 1.21 5.35 -2.46
C SER A 104 1.27 6.36 -1.31
N LYS A 105 1.56 5.89 -0.08
CA LYS A 105 1.74 6.76 1.10
C LYS A 105 3.06 7.53 1.03
N LEU A 106 4.15 6.93 0.56
CA LEU A 106 5.46 7.59 0.44
C LEU A 106 5.48 8.70 -0.60
N LEU A 107 4.56 8.67 -1.57
CA LEU A 107 4.43 9.72 -2.58
C LEU A 107 3.63 10.93 -2.12
N LEU A 108 3.07 10.92 -0.91
CA LEU A 108 2.43 12.10 -0.32
C LEU A 108 3.50 13.10 0.11
N GLU A 109 3.29 14.39 -0.13
CA GLU A 109 4.24 15.46 0.19
C GLU A 109 4.68 15.46 1.65
N LYS A 110 3.76 15.17 2.58
CA LYS A 110 4.05 15.06 4.02
C LYS A 110 5.11 14.00 4.36
N ASN A 111 5.36 13.05 3.46
CA ASN A 111 6.33 11.98 3.61
C ASN A 111 7.57 12.15 2.71
N ALA A 112 7.77 13.33 2.10
CA ALA A 112 8.88 13.57 1.17
C ALA A 112 10.26 13.29 1.80
N ALA A 113 10.47 13.68 3.06
CA ALA A 113 11.72 13.39 3.78
C ALA A 113 11.95 11.88 3.96
N MET A 114 10.90 11.14 4.36
CA MET A 114 10.96 9.68 4.50
C MET A 114 11.20 9.00 3.16
N LYS A 115 10.59 9.49 2.07
CA LYS A 115 10.85 9.00 0.72
C LYS A 115 12.32 9.19 0.34
N ALA A 116 12.90 10.35 0.63
CA ALA A 116 14.32 10.63 0.34
C ALA A 116 15.26 9.71 1.12
N GLU A 117 15.00 9.50 2.42
CA GLU A 117 15.75 8.56 3.26
C GLU A 117 15.68 7.13 2.71
N ILE A 118 14.49 6.66 2.31
CA ILE A 118 14.32 5.33 1.72
C ILE A 118 15.11 5.20 0.41
N LEU A 119 15.09 6.21 -0.45
CA LEU A 119 15.85 6.19 -1.71
C LEU A 119 17.36 6.18 -1.46
N ASP A 120 17.83 6.90 -0.45
CA ASP A 120 19.24 6.88 -0.03
C ASP A 120 19.65 5.50 0.51
N ILE A 121 18.80 4.87 1.34
CA ILE A 121 19.02 3.49 1.81
C ILE A 121 19.14 2.52 0.64
N ILE A 122 18.27 2.64 -0.37
CA ILE A 122 18.31 1.78 -1.57
C ILE A 122 19.59 2.01 -2.37
N ALA A 123 20.04 3.25 -2.53
CA ALA A 123 21.21 3.58 -3.32
C ALA A 123 22.52 3.09 -2.68
N ASN A 124 22.58 3.03 -1.35
CA ASN A 124 23.81 2.77 -0.60
C ASN A 124 23.92 1.36 -0.02
N ASN A 125 22.92 0.49 -0.21
CA ASN A 125 22.89 -0.84 0.39
C ASN A 125 22.46 -1.92 -0.60
N GLU A 126 22.93 -3.15 -0.39
CA GLU A 126 22.39 -4.32 -1.08
C GLU A 126 20.92 -4.56 -0.72
N ALA A 127 20.16 -5.18 -1.62
CA ALA A 127 18.70 -5.30 -1.53
C ALA A 127 18.20 -5.85 -0.18
N GLU A 128 18.82 -6.91 0.34
CA GLU A 128 18.42 -7.52 1.62
C GLU A 128 18.73 -6.65 2.85
N VAL A 129 19.80 -5.87 2.79
CA VAL A 129 20.15 -4.90 3.84
C VAL A 129 19.19 -3.71 3.77
N ALA A 130 18.94 -3.19 2.56
CA ALA A 130 18.00 -2.10 2.33
C ALA A 130 16.59 -2.45 2.83
N LYS A 131 16.08 -3.64 2.49
CA LYS A 131 14.78 -4.15 2.97
C LYS A 131 14.67 -4.10 4.51
N LYS A 132 15.72 -4.53 5.22
CA LYS A 132 15.73 -4.54 6.70
C LYS A 132 15.72 -3.12 7.28
N LEU A 133 16.54 -2.22 6.73
CA LEU A 133 16.61 -0.84 7.18
C LEU A 133 15.30 -0.08 6.91
N ILE A 134 14.75 -0.23 5.70
CA ILE A 134 13.48 0.41 5.31
C ILE A 134 12.34 -0.08 6.19
N LYS A 135 12.30 -1.37 6.54
CA LYS A 135 11.30 -1.90 7.48
C LYS A 135 11.37 -1.24 8.86
N ALA A 136 12.56 -0.82 9.30
CA ALA A 136 12.72 -0.08 10.55
C ALA A 136 12.21 1.37 10.42
N VAL A 137 12.49 2.03 9.29
CA VAL A 137 12.03 3.40 8.98
C VAL A 137 10.50 3.46 8.84
N LEU A 138 9.92 2.49 8.13
CA LEU A 138 8.48 2.41 7.89
C LEU A 138 7.67 1.93 9.11
N LYS A 139 8.35 1.47 10.18
CA LYS A 139 7.65 1.03 11.39
C LYS A 139 6.96 2.24 12.00
N PRO A 140 5.64 2.19 12.28
CA PRO A 140 4.95 3.30 12.90
C PRO A 140 5.64 3.63 14.23
N VAL A 141 6.20 4.84 14.31
CA VAL A 141 6.61 5.42 15.58
C VAL A 141 5.31 5.79 16.27
N ILE A 142 4.85 4.90 17.16
CA ILE A 142 3.74 5.24 18.04
C ILE A 142 4.29 6.30 18.99
N ASP A 143 3.95 7.56 18.71
CA ASP A 143 4.22 8.63 19.64
C ASP A 143 3.27 8.46 20.84
N PHE A 144 3.80 7.93 21.94
CA PHE A 144 3.08 7.79 23.19
C PHE A 144 3.10 9.08 24.02
N THR A 145 3.78 10.13 23.56
CA THR A 145 3.83 11.43 24.24
C THR A 145 2.43 12.02 24.52
N PRO A 146 1.42 11.89 23.64
CA PRO A 146 0.05 12.34 23.91
C PRO A 146 -0.64 11.59 25.06
N ILE A 147 -0.23 10.35 25.37
CA ILE A 147 -0.76 9.60 26.52
C ILE A 147 -0.27 10.22 27.84
N VAL A 148 0.88 10.90 27.80
CA VAL A 148 1.49 11.56 28.96
C VAL A 148 1.30 13.07 28.84
N ALA A 149 0.06 13.52 28.73
CA ALA A 149 -0.27 14.94 28.84
C ALA A 149 0.22 15.54 30.19
N ASN A 150 0.33 14.71 31.24
CA ASN A 150 1.01 15.03 32.49
C ASN A 150 1.43 13.73 33.23
N LYS A 151 2.67 13.67 33.77
CA LYS A 151 3.15 12.55 34.61
C LYS A 151 2.19 12.20 35.75
N LYS A 152 1.49 13.20 36.29
CA LYS A 152 0.55 13.04 37.39
C LYS A 152 -0.72 12.28 37.00
N ASP A 153 -1.19 12.47 35.77
CA ASP A 153 -2.40 11.81 35.27
C ASP A 153 -2.10 10.38 34.83
N LEU A 154 -0.91 10.14 34.28
CA LEU A 154 -0.42 8.79 34.04
C LEU A 154 -0.34 7.99 35.35
N ALA A 155 0.24 8.55 36.41
CA ALA A 155 0.33 7.88 37.71
C ALA A 155 -1.04 7.52 38.28
N LYS A 156 -2.02 8.44 38.21
CA LYS A 156 -3.41 8.18 38.62
C LYS A 156 -4.07 7.10 37.78
N THR A 157 -3.80 7.07 36.48
CA THR A 157 -4.38 6.07 35.56
C THR A 157 -3.81 4.68 35.85
N VAL A 158 -2.50 4.58 36.07
CA VAL A 158 -1.84 3.33 36.48
C VAL A 158 -2.37 2.84 37.83
N GLU A 159 -2.54 3.74 38.80
CA GLU A 159 -3.09 3.38 40.12
C GLU A 159 -4.53 2.86 40.02
N LYS A 160 -5.37 3.48 39.17
CA LYS A 160 -6.73 3.00 38.89
C LYS A 160 -6.72 1.64 38.20
N ALA A 161 -5.85 1.46 37.20
CA ALA A 161 -5.72 0.19 36.49
C ALA A 161 -5.26 -0.94 37.42
N ASN A 162 -4.36 -0.65 38.37
CA ASN A 162 -3.86 -1.63 39.34
C ASN A 162 -4.95 -2.10 40.34
N LYS A 163 -6.05 -1.35 40.47
CA LYS A 163 -7.20 -1.69 41.31
C LYS A 163 -8.29 -2.46 40.56
N LEU A 164 -8.14 -2.66 39.25
CA LEU A 164 -9.10 -3.41 38.45
C LEU A 164 -9.02 -4.91 38.71
N SER A 165 -10.15 -5.61 38.58
CA SER A 165 -10.16 -7.08 38.57
C SER A 165 -9.43 -7.61 37.33
N LYS A 166 -9.02 -8.88 37.37
CA LYS A 166 -8.38 -9.56 36.25
C LYS A 166 -9.24 -9.51 34.98
N GLU A 167 -10.55 -9.72 35.09
CA GLU A 167 -11.47 -9.66 33.95
C GLU A 167 -11.56 -8.24 33.37
N SER A 168 -11.57 -7.24 34.25
CA SER A 168 -11.63 -5.83 33.86
C SER A 168 -10.33 -5.36 33.18
N LEU A 169 -9.18 -5.85 33.65
CA LEU A 169 -7.88 -5.63 32.99
C LEU A 169 -7.83 -6.27 31.60
N VAL A 170 -8.32 -7.50 31.46
CA VAL A 170 -8.38 -8.18 30.16
C VAL A 170 -9.30 -7.42 29.19
N ALA A 171 -10.45 -6.93 29.64
CA ALA A 171 -11.35 -6.13 28.84
C ALA A 171 -10.70 -4.79 28.39
N LEU A 172 -10.00 -4.12 29.31
CA LEU A 172 -9.26 -2.89 29.02
C LEU A 172 -8.17 -3.11 27.97
N VAL A 173 -7.35 -4.16 28.12
CA VAL A 173 -6.28 -4.49 27.16
C VAL A 173 -6.86 -4.82 25.78
N LYS A 174 -7.98 -5.56 25.72
CA LYS A 174 -8.69 -5.82 24.45
C LYS A 174 -9.21 -4.54 23.80
N ALA A 175 -9.79 -3.63 24.57
CA ALA A 175 -10.28 -2.35 24.06
C ALA A 175 -9.13 -1.48 23.53
N MET A 176 -7.99 -1.42 24.24
CA MET A 176 -6.79 -0.73 23.78
C MET A 176 -6.24 -1.34 22.49
N HIS A 177 -6.13 -2.67 22.42
CA HIS A 177 -5.67 -3.36 21.21
C HIS A 177 -6.56 -3.05 20.00
N ASN A 178 -7.88 -3.09 20.18
CA ASN A 178 -8.85 -2.78 19.12
C ASN A 178 -8.82 -1.30 18.68
N GLN A 179 -8.45 -0.38 19.57
CA GLN A 179 -8.25 1.03 19.21
C GLN A 179 -6.93 1.26 18.47
N MET A 180 -5.87 0.53 18.81
CA MET A 180 -4.57 0.63 18.13
C MET A 180 -4.53 -0.08 16.77
N ALA A 181 -5.46 -1.01 16.52
CA ALA A 181 -5.59 -1.74 15.26
C ALA A 181 -6.51 -1.06 14.23
N LYS A 182 -7.08 0.12 14.55
CA LYS A 182 -7.84 0.99 13.63
C LYS A 182 -6.94 2.08 13.07
#